data_AF-A0A2H3JXB7-F1
#
_entry.id   AF-A0A2H3JXB7-F1
#
_cell.length_a   1.000
_cell.length_b   1.000
_cell.length_c   1.000
_cell.angle_alpha   90.00
_cell.angle_beta   90.00
_cell.angle_gamma   90.00
#
_symmetry.space_group_name_H-M   'P 1'
#
loop_
_entity.id
_entity.type
_entity.pdbx_description
1 polymer ?
#
loop_
_entity_poly.entity_id
_entity_poly.type
_entity_poly.pdbx_seq_one_letter_code
_entity_poly.pdbx_strand_id
1 'polypeptide(L)'
;MVSTVQILAVAGVVLLIPQLYRFINFIWLYFLRPSTVHEYLHHPPTYALITGASDGIGKAVARELYDKGFNLILHGRNEEKMRKVADEIRARGAHDVRYFLADASAPSHDFARMVEPYKDLNITLVFHNVGSSDFTKERIDEQNESYVLGIAQRNAIFPLLLTRALLPKLRLSARNGPVLVAFVGSQAGDISPPRFSVYAASKSFLIALTRGLDNDERVWGAPTGIRFEYLAVGQVQSNSLRVQASLSSPTSERFAKAVVAHLGCGWRRYAPWMPHAVMQWAMEFLGEKAVDMFTAQAIGQMLEEREKKD
;
A
#
# COMPACT_ATOMS: atom_id res chain seq x y z
N MET A 1 23.85 35.83 32.84
CA MET A 1 22.47 35.82 32.31
C MET A 1 22.52 35.26 30.90
N VAL A 2 21.71 34.24 30.60
CA VAL A 2 21.58 33.73 29.21
C VAL A 2 20.82 34.79 28.40
N SER A 3 21.36 35.20 27.26
CA SER A 3 20.70 36.22 26.42
C SER A 3 19.50 35.62 25.69
N THR A 4 18.51 36.44 25.32
CA THR A 4 17.37 36.01 24.50
C THR A 4 17.83 35.34 23.19
N VAL A 5 18.93 35.82 22.60
CA VAL A 5 19.54 35.22 21.40
C VAL A 5 20.02 33.79 21.68
N GLN A 6 20.65 33.53 22.82
CA GLN A 6 21.10 32.19 23.20
C GLN A 6 19.91 31.25 23.42
N ILE A 7 18.82 31.73 24.06
CA ILE A 7 17.61 30.94 24.25
C ILE A 7 16.98 30.56 22.90
N LEU A 8 16.85 31.52 21.99
CA LEU A 8 16.29 31.28 20.64
C LEU A 8 17.18 30.35 19.81
N ALA A 9 18.51 30.48 19.91
CA ALA A 9 19.44 29.59 19.22
C ALA A 9 19.31 28.14 19.72
N VAL A 10 19.26 27.92 21.03
CA VAL A 10 19.07 26.59 21.62
C VAL A 10 17.72 26.01 21.21
N ALA A 11 16.64 26.79 21.29
CA ALA A 11 15.32 26.36 20.84
C ALA A 11 15.32 26.00 19.34
N GLY A 12 15.97 26.80 18.51
CA GLY A 12 16.14 26.53 17.07
C GLY A 12 16.85 25.20 16.82
N VAL A 13 17.97 24.94 17.50
CA VAL A 13 18.70 23.67 17.37
C VAL A 13 17.83 22.48 17.80
N VAL A 14 17.12 22.58 18.93
CA VAL A 14 16.23 21.52 19.41
C VAL A 14 15.12 21.22 18.41
N LEU A 15 14.52 22.25 17.79
CA LEU A 15 13.48 22.09 16.78
C LEU A 15 14.03 21.54 15.43
N LEU A 16 15.30 21.77 15.12
CA LEU A 16 15.95 21.27 13.91
C LEU A 16 16.35 19.80 14.00
N ILE A 17 16.65 19.26 15.18
CA ILE A 17 17.09 17.87 15.36
C ILE A 17 16.11 16.85 14.72
N PRO A 18 14.79 16.90 14.99
CA PRO A 18 13.85 15.97 14.36
C PRO A 18 13.80 16.12 12.83
N GLN A 19 13.95 17.35 12.30
CA GLN A 19 13.92 17.60 10.86
C GLN A 19 15.18 17.05 10.18
N LEU A 20 16.35 17.25 10.79
CA LEU A 20 17.59 16.67 10.31
C LEU A 20 17.54 15.14 10.36
N TYR A 21 17.01 14.55 11.43
CA TYR A 21 16.79 13.11 11.53
C TYR A 21 15.87 12.60 10.40
N ARG A 22 14.75 13.29 10.13
CA ARG A 22 13.86 12.96 9.01
C ARG A 22 14.56 13.06 7.67
N PHE A 23 15.36 14.11 7.45
CA PHE A 23 16.11 14.33 6.21
C PHE A 23 17.19 13.26 5.98
N ILE A 24 17.99 12.94 7.01
CA ILE A 24 19.00 11.88 6.93
C ILE A 24 18.33 10.54 6.62
N ASN A 25 17.22 10.23 7.28
CA ASN A 25 16.44 9.02 7.03
C ASN A 25 15.85 8.97 5.60
N PHE A 26 15.42 10.11 5.07
CA PHE A 26 15.01 10.24 3.68
C PHE A 26 16.17 9.93 2.73
N ILE A 27 17.33 10.55 2.94
CA ILE A 27 18.53 10.29 2.11
C ILE A 27 18.93 8.82 2.19
N TRP A 28 18.95 8.26 3.40
CA TRP A 28 19.24 6.85 3.61
C TRP A 28 18.28 5.94 2.84
N LEU A 29 16.96 6.11 3.04
CA LEU A 29 15.95 5.22 2.48
C LEU A 29 15.96 5.22 0.94
N TYR A 30 16.00 6.40 0.30
CA TYR A 30 15.80 6.50 -1.15
C TYR A 30 17.07 6.45 -1.99
N PHE A 31 18.25 6.69 -1.40
CA PHE A 31 19.51 6.79 -2.16
C PHE A 31 20.60 5.81 -1.72
N LEU A 32 20.62 5.39 -0.46
CA LEU A 32 21.75 4.62 0.10
C LEU A 32 21.37 3.20 0.51
N ARG A 33 20.12 2.97 0.92
CA ARG A 33 19.67 1.70 1.47
C ARG A 33 19.50 0.64 0.38
N PRO A 34 20.11 -0.55 0.53
CA PRO A 34 19.86 -1.67 -0.38
C PRO A 34 18.47 -2.29 -0.14
N SER A 35 17.95 -2.96 -1.17
CA SER A 35 16.70 -3.71 -1.09
C SER A 35 16.83 -4.94 -0.19
N THR A 36 15.92 -5.10 0.76
CA THR A 36 15.87 -6.23 1.72
C THR A 36 14.83 -7.28 1.37
N VAL A 37 14.19 -7.17 0.20
CA VAL A 37 13.16 -8.14 -0.23
C VAL A 37 13.67 -9.60 -0.24
N HIS A 38 14.97 -9.79 -0.43
CA HIS A 38 15.62 -11.11 -0.42
C HIS A 38 15.63 -11.77 0.96
N GLU A 39 15.49 -11.02 2.06
CA GLU A 39 15.37 -11.58 3.41
C GLU A 39 14.10 -12.42 3.57
N TYR A 40 13.07 -12.15 2.76
CA TYR A 40 11.82 -12.90 2.73
C TYR A 40 11.84 -14.10 1.75
N LEU A 41 12.99 -14.36 1.10
CA LEU A 41 13.26 -15.52 0.25
C LEU A 41 14.08 -16.56 1.04
N HIS A 42 13.44 -17.22 1.99
CA HIS A 42 14.06 -18.27 2.81
C HIS A 42 13.56 -19.67 2.42
N HIS A 43 14.05 -20.70 3.11
CA HIS A 43 13.55 -22.07 2.94
C HIS A 43 12.49 -22.38 4.00
N PRO A 44 11.44 -23.15 3.67
CA PRO A 44 11.11 -23.76 2.36
C PRO A 44 10.63 -22.74 1.30
N PRO A 45 10.46 -23.13 0.01
CA PRO A 45 10.14 -22.19 -1.07
C PRO A 45 9.00 -21.22 -0.72
N THR A 46 9.28 -19.93 -0.86
CA THR A 46 8.38 -18.88 -0.36
C THR A 46 7.35 -18.46 -1.39
N TYR A 47 6.20 -18.04 -0.90
CA TYR A 47 5.10 -17.50 -1.69
C TYR A 47 4.84 -16.04 -1.33
N ALA A 48 4.64 -15.22 -2.34
CA ALA A 48 4.06 -13.88 -2.22
C ALA A 48 2.58 -13.92 -2.63
N LEU A 49 1.69 -13.49 -1.74
CA LEU A 49 0.26 -13.32 -2.04
C LEU A 49 -0.03 -11.87 -2.43
N ILE A 50 -0.59 -11.63 -3.61
CA ILE A 50 -0.88 -10.29 -4.12
C ILE A 50 -2.37 -10.14 -4.42
N THR A 51 -3.04 -9.21 -3.73
CA THR A 51 -4.45 -8.91 -4.01
C THR A 51 -4.60 -7.82 -5.08
N GLY A 52 -5.57 -7.97 -5.99
CA GLY A 52 -5.74 -7.01 -7.08
C GLY A 52 -4.61 -7.09 -8.10
N ALA A 53 -4.18 -8.31 -8.43
CA ALA A 53 -3.05 -8.60 -9.30
C ALA A 53 -3.41 -8.69 -10.80
N SER A 54 -4.68 -8.50 -11.16
CA SER A 54 -5.15 -8.61 -12.55
C SER A 54 -4.67 -7.47 -13.45
N ASP A 55 -4.22 -6.34 -12.88
CA ASP A 55 -3.79 -5.16 -13.63
C ASP A 55 -2.95 -4.20 -12.77
N GLY A 56 -2.42 -3.13 -13.39
CA GLY A 56 -1.81 -1.98 -12.72
C GLY A 56 -0.69 -2.33 -11.75
N ILE A 57 -0.68 -1.68 -10.59
CA ILE A 57 0.34 -1.83 -9.54
C ILE A 57 0.47 -3.29 -9.12
N GLY A 58 -0.63 -3.97 -8.82
CA GLY A 58 -0.61 -5.35 -8.34
C GLY A 58 0.02 -6.32 -9.36
N LYS A 59 -0.34 -6.18 -10.65
CA LYS A 59 0.28 -6.97 -11.73
C LYS A 59 1.77 -6.70 -11.87
N ALA A 60 2.17 -5.43 -11.82
CA ALA A 60 3.57 -5.03 -11.96
C ALA A 60 4.42 -5.51 -10.77
N VAL A 61 3.91 -5.39 -9.53
CA VAL A 61 4.57 -5.91 -8.32
C VAL A 61 4.66 -7.43 -8.35
N ALA A 62 3.61 -8.14 -8.79
CA ALA A 62 3.64 -9.58 -8.95
C ALA A 62 4.77 -10.03 -9.90
N ARG A 63 4.95 -9.34 -11.03
CA ARG A 63 6.06 -9.60 -11.96
C ARG A 63 7.42 -9.35 -11.33
N GLU A 64 7.61 -8.21 -10.66
CA GLU A 64 8.89 -7.90 -10.01
C GLU A 64 9.23 -8.91 -8.91
N LEU A 65 8.26 -9.32 -8.09
CA LEU A 65 8.48 -10.36 -7.06
C LEU A 65 8.76 -11.74 -7.67
N TYR A 66 8.11 -12.09 -8.78
CA TYR A 66 8.43 -13.31 -9.52
C TYR A 66 9.89 -13.32 -9.97
N ASP A 67 10.35 -12.21 -10.56
CA ASP A 67 11.72 -12.05 -11.04
C ASP A 67 12.75 -12.05 -9.89
N LYS A 68 12.32 -11.83 -8.64
CA LYS A 68 13.15 -12.00 -7.44
C LYS A 68 13.20 -13.43 -6.92
N GLY A 69 12.35 -14.33 -7.41
CA GLY A 69 12.38 -15.75 -7.04
C GLY A 69 11.20 -16.22 -6.18
N PHE A 70 10.19 -15.37 -5.96
CA PHE A 70 8.99 -15.78 -5.23
C PHE A 70 8.09 -16.66 -6.11
N ASN A 71 7.53 -17.71 -5.52
CA ASN A 71 6.28 -18.29 -6.03
C ASN A 71 5.13 -17.32 -5.73
N LEU A 72 4.05 -17.37 -6.49
CA LEU A 72 2.97 -16.38 -6.38
C LEU A 72 1.61 -17.00 -6.09
N ILE A 73 0.82 -16.29 -5.28
CA ILE A 73 -0.62 -16.48 -5.13
C ILE A 73 -1.30 -15.17 -5.51
N LEU A 74 -1.96 -15.16 -6.66
CA LEU A 74 -2.55 -13.94 -7.22
C LEU A 74 -4.05 -13.89 -6.94
N HIS A 75 -4.58 -12.69 -6.70
CA HIS A 75 -6.01 -12.50 -6.53
C HIS A 75 -6.56 -11.43 -7.47
N GLY A 76 -7.72 -11.74 -8.04
CA GLY A 76 -8.55 -10.81 -8.79
C GLY A 76 -9.98 -11.33 -8.87
N ARG A 77 -10.85 -10.58 -9.55
CA ARG A 77 -12.28 -10.95 -9.68
C ARG A 77 -12.68 -11.47 -11.07
N ASN A 78 -11.83 -11.25 -12.08
CA ASN A 78 -12.12 -11.63 -13.46
C ASN A 78 -11.21 -12.80 -13.85
N GLU A 79 -11.81 -13.95 -14.10
CA GLU A 79 -11.11 -15.20 -14.40
C GLU A 79 -10.22 -15.11 -15.64
N GLU A 80 -10.75 -14.57 -16.74
CA GLU A 80 -10.02 -14.45 -18.00
C GLU A 80 -8.76 -13.60 -17.85
N LYS A 81 -8.88 -12.43 -17.21
CA LYS A 81 -7.73 -11.56 -16.89
C LYS A 81 -6.75 -12.27 -15.96
N MET A 82 -7.22 -12.97 -14.93
CA MET A 82 -6.35 -13.67 -13.99
C MET A 82 -5.59 -14.81 -14.66
N ARG A 83 -6.24 -15.62 -15.50
CA ARG A 83 -5.59 -16.66 -16.30
C ARG A 83 -4.50 -16.06 -17.19
N LYS A 84 -4.85 -15.01 -17.96
CA LYS A 84 -3.89 -14.32 -18.83
C LYS A 84 -2.68 -13.79 -18.05
N VAL A 85 -2.89 -13.15 -16.90
CA VAL A 85 -1.78 -12.64 -16.08
C VAL A 85 -0.93 -13.78 -15.50
N ALA A 86 -1.55 -14.86 -15.03
CA ALA A 86 -0.82 -16.01 -14.52
C ALA A 86 0.04 -16.66 -15.62
N ASP A 87 -0.50 -16.84 -16.82
CA ASP A 87 0.23 -17.42 -17.95
C ASP A 87 1.37 -16.51 -18.43
N GLU A 88 1.14 -15.19 -18.51
CA GLU A 88 2.18 -14.20 -18.81
C GLU A 88 3.33 -14.25 -17.80
N ILE A 89 3.05 -14.48 -16.51
CA ILE A 89 4.08 -14.56 -15.47
C ILE A 89 4.79 -15.91 -15.51
N ARG A 90 4.06 -17.02 -15.66
CA ARG A 90 4.66 -18.37 -15.81
C ARG A 90 5.60 -18.45 -16.99
N ALA A 91 5.31 -17.76 -18.09
CA ALA A 91 6.19 -17.71 -19.26
C ALA A 91 7.58 -17.10 -18.96
N ARG A 92 7.79 -16.48 -17.80
CA ARG A 92 9.06 -15.85 -17.40
C ARG A 92 10.01 -16.81 -16.70
N GLY A 93 9.55 -17.96 -16.20
CA GLY A 93 10.39 -18.83 -15.38
C GLY A 93 9.69 -20.08 -14.84
N ALA A 94 10.31 -20.71 -13.85
CA ALA A 94 9.87 -22.01 -13.32
C ALA A 94 9.17 -21.94 -11.96
N HIS A 95 9.04 -20.75 -11.36
CA HIS A 95 8.35 -20.60 -10.08
C HIS A 95 6.84 -20.82 -10.22
N ASP A 96 6.24 -21.38 -9.18
CA ASP A 96 4.80 -21.67 -9.13
C ASP A 96 4.00 -20.36 -9.12
N VAL A 97 2.88 -20.36 -9.86
CA VAL A 97 1.94 -19.25 -9.92
C VAL A 97 0.54 -19.82 -9.78
N ARG A 98 -0.12 -19.49 -8.68
CA ARG A 98 -1.50 -19.83 -8.38
C ARG A 98 -2.34 -18.57 -8.39
N TYR A 99 -3.66 -18.73 -8.55
CA TYR A 99 -4.58 -17.62 -8.33
C TYR A 99 -5.89 -18.09 -7.68
N PHE A 100 -6.60 -17.15 -7.06
CA PHE A 100 -7.98 -17.31 -6.63
C PHE A 100 -8.84 -16.14 -7.08
N LEU A 101 -10.15 -16.42 -7.17
CA LEU A 101 -11.15 -15.45 -7.59
C LEU A 101 -12.01 -15.02 -6.41
N ALA A 102 -12.08 -13.71 -6.20
CA ALA A 102 -13.04 -13.11 -5.27
C ALA A 102 -13.30 -11.66 -5.68
N ASP A 103 -14.55 -11.20 -5.59
CA ASP A 103 -14.83 -9.76 -5.63
C ASP A 103 -14.66 -9.18 -4.23
N ALA A 104 -13.58 -8.43 -4.01
CA ALA A 104 -13.29 -7.82 -2.73
C ALA A 104 -14.38 -6.84 -2.24
N SER A 105 -15.29 -6.40 -3.10
CA SER A 105 -16.42 -5.53 -2.76
C SER A 105 -17.63 -6.31 -2.21
N ALA A 106 -17.63 -7.64 -2.33
CA ALA A 106 -18.72 -8.48 -1.82
C ALA A 106 -18.62 -8.65 -0.28
N PRO A 107 -19.76 -8.64 0.44
CA PRO A 107 -19.78 -8.62 1.91
C PRO A 107 -19.56 -9.98 2.57
N SER A 108 -19.78 -11.10 1.87
CA SER A 108 -19.98 -12.42 2.47
C SER A 108 -18.99 -13.49 1.99
N HIS A 109 -17.69 -13.22 2.11
CA HIS A 109 -16.67 -14.23 1.81
C HIS A 109 -16.44 -15.19 2.98
N ASP A 110 -16.27 -16.47 2.66
CA ASP A 110 -15.66 -17.45 3.57
C ASP A 110 -14.14 -17.39 3.43
N PHE A 111 -13.51 -16.52 4.22
CA PHE A 111 -12.06 -16.32 4.19
C PHE A 111 -11.28 -17.56 4.64
N ALA A 112 -11.84 -18.39 5.53
CA ALA A 112 -11.18 -19.61 5.97
C ALA A 112 -11.08 -20.61 4.81
N ARG A 113 -12.18 -20.82 4.08
CA ARG A 113 -12.20 -21.64 2.87
C ARG A 113 -11.34 -21.05 1.76
N MET A 114 -11.27 -19.72 1.65
CA MET A 114 -10.46 -19.04 0.63
C MET A 114 -8.96 -19.28 0.83
N VAL A 115 -8.47 -19.30 2.08
CA VAL A 115 -7.05 -19.52 2.37
C VAL A 115 -6.67 -21.00 2.49
N GLU A 116 -7.65 -21.90 2.67
CA GLU A 116 -7.43 -23.33 2.91
C GLU A 116 -6.54 -24.01 1.86
N PRO A 117 -6.71 -23.78 0.54
CA PRO A 117 -5.85 -24.38 -0.51
C PRO A 117 -4.36 -24.00 -0.39
N TYR A 118 -4.02 -23.00 0.43
CA TYR A 118 -2.67 -22.49 0.61
C TYR A 118 -2.10 -22.81 2.00
N LYS A 119 -2.72 -23.70 2.77
CA LYS A 119 -2.30 -24.02 4.15
C LYS A 119 -0.89 -24.58 4.28
N ASP A 120 -0.42 -25.30 3.28
CA ASP A 120 0.89 -25.96 3.30
C ASP A 120 1.99 -25.12 2.63
N LEU A 121 1.66 -23.88 2.22
CA LEU A 121 2.59 -22.98 1.55
C LEU A 121 3.26 -22.03 2.55
N ASN A 122 4.56 -21.79 2.38
CA ASN A 122 5.33 -20.83 3.17
C ASN A 122 5.11 -19.41 2.65
N ILE A 123 4.02 -18.77 3.07
CA ILE A 123 3.66 -17.41 2.65
C ILE A 123 4.46 -16.42 3.49
N THR A 124 5.42 -15.74 2.85
CA THR A 124 6.32 -14.80 3.55
C THR A 124 6.09 -13.35 3.18
N LEU A 125 5.30 -13.09 2.15
CA LEU A 125 4.95 -11.74 1.71
C LEU A 125 3.47 -11.68 1.34
N VAL A 126 2.72 -10.78 1.96
CA VAL A 126 1.34 -10.47 1.57
C VAL A 126 1.25 -9.01 1.15
N PHE A 127 0.91 -8.77 -0.11
CA PHE A 127 0.76 -7.45 -0.70
C PHE A 127 -0.72 -7.14 -0.96
N HIS A 128 -1.34 -6.47 0.01
CA HIS A 128 -2.74 -6.04 -0.08
C HIS A 128 -2.87 -4.80 -0.97
N ASN A 129 -3.00 -5.03 -2.28
CA ASN A 129 -3.16 -3.97 -3.29
C ASN A 129 -4.60 -3.74 -3.75
N VAL A 130 -5.50 -4.72 -3.58
CA VAL A 130 -6.89 -4.57 -4.02
C VAL A 130 -7.52 -3.31 -3.45
N GLY A 131 -8.11 -2.52 -4.34
CA GLY A 131 -8.79 -1.28 -3.99
C GLY A 131 -8.84 -0.34 -5.17
N SER A 132 -9.73 0.63 -5.08
CA SER A 132 -9.77 1.78 -5.99
C SER A 132 -10.45 2.95 -5.29
N SER A 133 -10.16 4.14 -5.82
CA SER A 133 -10.68 5.39 -5.29
C SER A 133 -12.00 5.81 -5.92
N ASP A 134 -12.39 5.19 -7.04
CA ASP A 134 -13.61 5.44 -7.82
C ASP A 134 -14.04 6.92 -7.73
N PHE A 135 -13.31 7.80 -8.42
CA PHE A 135 -13.64 9.24 -8.34
C PHE A 135 -15.03 9.50 -8.92
N THR A 136 -15.91 10.04 -8.08
CA THR A 136 -17.26 10.49 -8.42
C THR A 136 -17.39 12.01 -8.21
N LYS A 137 -18.26 12.64 -9.01
CA LYS A 137 -18.64 14.05 -8.84
C LYS A 137 -19.66 14.25 -7.71
N GLU A 138 -20.35 13.19 -7.33
CA GLU A 138 -21.43 13.19 -6.34
C GLU A 138 -20.91 13.51 -4.94
N ARG A 139 -21.74 14.17 -4.14
CA ARG A 139 -21.54 14.32 -2.69
C ARG A 139 -21.91 13.01 -2.03
N ILE A 140 -21.53 12.85 -0.76
CA ILE A 140 -21.85 11.61 -0.04
C ILE A 140 -23.36 11.37 0.08
N ASP A 141 -24.16 12.43 0.18
CA ASP A 141 -25.64 12.38 0.23
C ASP A 141 -26.29 12.01 -1.12
N GLU A 142 -25.52 12.04 -2.21
CA GLU A 142 -25.97 11.67 -3.57
C GLU A 142 -25.48 10.27 -3.97
N GLN A 143 -24.57 9.67 -3.18
CA GLN A 143 -24.01 8.36 -3.47
C GLN A 143 -24.93 7.24 -3.02
N ASN A 144 -25.04 6.20 -3.84
CA ASN A 144 -25.80 5.00 -3.48
C ASN A 144 -25.16 4.28 -2.27
N GLU A 145 -25.97 3.79 -1.34
CA GLU A 145 -25.49 3.08 -0.15
C GLU A 145 -24.60 1.87 -0.48
N SER A 146 -24.99 1.07 -1.48
CA SER A 146 -24.20 -0.10 -1.90
C SER A 146 -22.81 0.28 -2.45
N TYR A 147 -22.70 1.46 -3.05
CA TYR A 147 -21.43 2.01 -3.53
C TYR A 147 -20.53 2.40 -2.35
N VAL A 148 -21.08 3.13 -1.37
CA VAL A 148 -20.36 3.53 -0.14
C VAL A 148 -19.85 2.31 0.62
N LEU A 149 -20.73 1.31 0.84
CA LEU A 149 -20.37 0.06 1.50
C LEU A 149 -19.35 -0.73 0.68
N GLY A 150 -19.49 -0.77 -0.65
CA GLY A 150 -18.56 -1.43 -1.56
C GLY A 150 -17.14 -0.89 -1.48
N ILE A 151 -16.96 0.43 -1.38
CA ILE A 151 -15.63 1.05 -1.19
C ILE A 151 -15.01 0.62 0.13
N ALA A 152 -15.76 0.71 1.24
CA ALA A 152 -15.27 0.31 2.56
C ALA A 152 -14.93 -1.19 2.58
N GLN A 153 -15.80 -2.02 2.01
CA GLN A 153 -15.62 -3.45 1.93
C GLN A 153 -14.33 -3.81 1.17
N ARG A 154 -14.17 -3.26 -0.04
CA ARG A 154 -13.02 -3.55 -0.91
C ARG A 154 -11.70 -3.03 -0.35
N ASN A 155 -11.69 -1.80 0.15
CA ASN A 155 -10.44 -1.11 0.49
C ASN A 155 -9.98 -1.34 1.92
N ALA A 156 -10.87 -1.73 2.84
CA ALA A 156 -10.57 -1.86 4.26
C ALA A 156 -10.96 -3.22 4.85
N ILE A 157 -12.22 -3.64 4.67
CA ILE A 157 -12.72 -4.85 5.35
C ILE A 157 -12.15 -6.13 4.72
N PHE A 158 -12.09 -6.23 3.39
CA PHE A 158 -11.51 -7.38 2.70
C PHE A 158 -10.04 -7.63 3.08
N PRO A 159 -9.11 -6.64 3.01
CA PRO A 159 -7.73 -6.87 3.43
C PRO A 159 -7.62 -7.19 4.92
N LEU A 160 -8.44 -6.60 5.79
CA LEU A 160 -8.52 -6.98 7.22
C LEU A 160 -8.89 -8.46 7.39
N LEU A 161 -10.01 -8.89 6.82
CA LEU A 161 -10.54 -10.23 7.05
C LEU A 161 -9.67 -11.31 6.40
N LEU A 162 -9.08 -11.01 5.23
CA LEU A 162 -8.09 -11.89 4.62
C LEU A 162 -6.82 -11.99 5.47
N THR A 163 -6.32 -10.88 6.02
CA THR A 163 -5.19 -10.90 6.96
C THR A 163 -5.51 -11.75 8.18
N ARG A 164 -6.69 -11.57 8.80
CA ARG A 164 -7.15 -12.36 9.95
C ARG A 164 -7.12 -13.86 9.65
N ALA A 165 -7.60 -14.28 8.48
CA ALA A 165 -7.60 -15.69 8.09
C ALA A 165 -6.20 -16.24 7.77
N LEU A 166 -5.30 -15.41 7.23
CA LEU A 166 -3.92 -15.79 6.94
C LEU A 166 -3.02 -15.82 8.18
N LEU A 167 -3.32 -15.02 9.21
CA LEU A 167 -2.41 -14.76 10.33
C LEU A 167 -1.86 -16.02 11.03
N PRO A 168 -2.65 -17.08 11.32
CA PRO A 168 -2.10 -18.31 11.88
C PRO A 168 -1.02 -18.95 10.99
N LYS A 169 -1.20 -18.92 9.66
CA LYS A 169 -0.26 -19.47 8.67
C LYS A 169 0.98 -18.60 8.52
N LEU A 170 0.81 -17.27 8.56
CA LEU A 170 1.92 -16.33 8.55
C LEU A 170 2.82 -16.52 9.78
N ARG A 171 2.24 -16.75 10.96
CA ARG A 171 3.01 -17.04 12.19
C ARG A 171 3.76 -18.37 12.11
N LEU A 172 3.22 -19.37 11.40
CA LEU A 172 3.95 -20.62 11.13
C LEU A 172 5.12 -20.39 10.17
N SER A 173 4.88 -19.64 9.09
CA SER A 173 5.92 -19.25 8.12
C SER A 173 7.04 -18.45 8.79
N ALA A 174 6.68 -17.61 9.75
CA ALA A 174 7.61 -16.78 10.51
C ALA A 174 8.59 -17.55 11.40
N ARG A 175 8.34 -18.85 11.64
CA ARG A 175 9.28 -19.74 12.34
C ARG A 175 10.52 -20.08 11.49
N ASN A 176 10.43 -19.93 10.17
CA ASN A 176 11.51 -20.24 9.24
C ASN A 176 12.32 -18.99 8.82
N GLY A 177 11.80 -17.79 9.09
CA GLY A 177 12.40 -16.52 8.69
C GLY A 177 11.39 -15.38 8.75
N PRO A 178 11.77 -14.14 8.39
CA PRO A 178 10.87 -12.99 8.49
C PRO A 178 9.66 -13.12 7.55
N VAL A 179 8.55 -12.48 7.95
CA VAL A 179 7.31 -12.38 7.15
C VAL A 179 6.86 -10.92 7.09
N LEU A 180 6.39 -10.50 5.93
CA LEU A 180 5.93 -9.13 5.68
C LEU A 180 4.49 -9.09 5.16
N VAL A 181 3.68 -8.23 5.76
CA VAL A 181 2.36 -7.86 5.24
C VAL A 181 2.35 -6.38 4.91
N ALA A 182 2.20 -6.04 3.64
CA ALA A 182 2.17 -4.67 3.15
C ALA A 182 0.77 -4.29 2.67
N PHE A 183 0.21 -3.23 3.25
CA PHE A 183 -1.04 -2.62 2.80
C PHE A 183 -0.76 -1.47 1.85
N VAL A 184 -1.30 -1.53 0.64
CA VAL A 184 -1.27 -0.41 -0.31
C VAL A 184 -2.29 0.63 0.12
N GLY A 185 -1.76 1.67 0.76
CA GLY A 185 -2.49 2.82 1.24
C GLY A 185 -2.73 3.89 0.18
N SER A 186 -2.93 5.12 0.66
CA SER A 186 -3.06 6.32 -0.14
C SER A 186 -2.68 7.54 0.69
N GLN A 187 -2.09 8.56 0.07
CA GLN A 187 -1.93 9.88 0.72
C GLN A 187 -3.29 10.53 1.00
N ALA A 188 -4.34 10.16 0.25
CA ALA A 188 -5.70 10.61 0.55
C ALA A 188 -6.20 10.14 1.93
N GLY A 189 -5.62 9.07 2.49
CA GLY A 189 -5.95 8.62 3.86
C GLY A 189 -5.44 9.57 4.95
N ASP A 190 -4.61 10.55 4.60
CA ASP A 190 -4.09 11.54 5.55
C ASP A 190 -4.80 12.89 5.42
N ILE A 191 -5.09 13.30 4.18
CA ILE A 191 -5.59 14.65 3.89
C ILE A 191 -7.08 14.69 3.53
N SER A 192 -7.70 13.52 3.30
CA SER A 192 -9.13 13.37 2.97
C SER A 192 -9.71 14.41 1.99
N PRO A 193 -9.24 14.45 0.73
CA PRO A 193 -9.67 15.46 -0.25
C PRO A 193 -11.19 15.47 -0.46
N PRO A 194 -11.78 16.60 -0.90
CA PRO A 194 -13.18 16.66 -1.30
C PRO A 194 -13.54 15.56 -2.29
N ARG A 195 -14.76 15.01 -2.17
CA ARG A 195 -15.29 13.88 -2.97
C ARG A 195 -14.61 12.52 -2.72
N PHE A 196 -13.60 12.46 -1.86
CA PHE A 196 -12.90 11.22 -1.50
C PHE A 196 -13.16 10.77 -0.06
N SER A 197 -14.13 11.32 0.67
CA SER A 197 -14.31 11.05 2.12
C SER A 197 -14.36 9.55 2.47
N VAL A 198 -15.16 8.75 1.77
CA VAL A 198 -15.27 7.29 2.01
C VAL A 198 -13.98 6.57 1.63
N TYR A 199 -13.36 6.95 0.51
CA TYR A 199 -12.08 6.40 0.07
C TYR A 199 -10.96 6.71 1.06
N ALA A 200 -10.83 7.97 1.46
CA ALA A 200 -9.89 8.47 2.45
C ALA A 200 -10.07 7.72 3.77
N ALA A 201 -11.28 7.67 4.32
CA ALA A 201 -11.58 6.93 5.54
C ALA A 201 -11.17 5.46 5.44
N SER A 202 -11.44 4.79 4.30
CA SER A 202 -11.02 3.40 4.08
C SER A 202 -9.49 3.23 4.05
N LYS A 203 -8.74 4.24 3.60
CA LYS A 203 -7.27 4.22 3.59
C LYS A 203 -6.68 4.62 4.95
N SER A 204 -7.30 5.55 5.67
CA SER A 204 -6.96 5.86 7.07
C SER A 204 -7.15 4.66 7.98
N PHE A 205 -8.20 3.86 7.74
CA PHE A 205 -8.43 2.60 8.44
C PHE A 205 -7.20 1.67 8.35
N LEU A 206 -6.60 1.55 7.17
CA LEU A 206 -5.39 0.74 6.98
C LEU A 206 -4.17 1.29 7.75
N ILE A 207 -4.06 2.61 7.96
CA ILE A 207 -3.01 3.21 8.79
C ILE A 207 -3.12 2.70 10.23
N ALA A 208 -4.33 2.79 10.80
CA ALA A 208 -4.61 2.33 12.16
C ALA A 208 -4.43 0.81 12.27
N LEU A 209 -4.96 0.05 11.31
CA LEU A 209 -4.85 -1.41 11.25
C LEU A 209 -3.40 -1.87 11.20
N THR A 210 -2.59 -1.29 10.32
CA THR A 210 -1.16 -1.61 10.19
C THR A 210 -0.43 -1.40 11.51
N ARG A 211 -0.70 -0.29 12.20
CA ARG A 211 -0.09 0.02 13.50
C ARG A 211 -0.54 -0.94 14.59
N GLY A 212 -1.83 -1.28 14.65
CA GLY A 212 -2.37 -2.24 15.60
C GLY A 212 -1.73 -3.61 15.43
N LEU A 213 -1.80 -4.17 14.22
CA LEU A 213 -1.26 -5.50 13.93
C LEU A 213 0.26 -5.59 14.10
N ASP A 214 1.03 -4.57 13.67
CA ASP A 214 2.48 -4.56 13.91
C ASP A 214 2.80 -4.48 15.39
N ASN A 215 1.98 -3.79 16.21
CA ASN A 215 2.19 -3.79 17.65
C ASN A 215 1.86 -5.15 18.28
N ASP A 216 0.76 -5.79 17.86
CA ASP A 216 0.35 -7.10 18.34
C ASP A 216 1.43 -8.17 18.07
N GLU A 217 2.07 -8.13 16.90
CA GLU A 217 3.11 -9.13 16.55
C GLU A 217 4.53 -8.77 17.03
N ARG A 218 4.81 -7.48 17.31
CA ARG A 218 6.17 -7.00 17.63
C ARG A 218 6.41 -6.71 19.10
N VAL A 219 5.44 -6.14 19.80
CA VAL A 219 5.62 -5.64 21.18
C VAL A 219 4.70 -6.32 22.19
N TRP A 220 3.61 -6.95 21.75
CA TRP A 220 2.74 -7.73 22.64
C TRP A 220 3.23 -9.18 22.76
N GLY A 221 3.98 -9.46 23.84
CA GLY A 221 4.57 -10.77 24.07
C GLY A 221 5.88 -11.00 23.31
N ALA A 222 6.16 -12.24 22.91
CA ALA A 222 7.36 -12.56 22.14
C ALA A 222 7.16 -12.15 20.66
N PRO A 223 8.12 -11.41 20.04
CA PRO A 223 8.02 -11.04 18.64
C PRO A 223 7.84 -12.26 17.74
N THR A 224 6.82 -12.25 16.89
CA THR A 224 6.49 -13.44 16.07
C THR A 224 7.30 -13.54 14.78
N GLY A 225 8.03 -12.47 14.41
CA GLY A 225 8.75 -12.38 13.14
C GLY A 225 7.94 -11.81 11.98
N ILE A 226 6.66 -11.49 12.21
CA ILE A 226 5.79 -10.80 11.25
C ILE A 226 5.92 -9.28 11.42
N ARG A 227 5.99 -8.57 10.29
CA ARG A 227 5.96 -7.10 10.25
C ARG A 227 4.82 -6.61 9.36
N PHE A 228 4.23 -5.48 9.71
CA PHE A 228 3.23 -4.81 8.87
C PHE A 228 3.71 -3.45 8.39
N GLU A 229 3.46 -3.16 7.12
CA GLU A 229 3.82 -1.91 6.46
C GLU A 229 2.61 -1.27 5.77
N TYR A 230 2.55 0.06 5.79
CA TYR A 230 1.60 0.88 5.07
C TYR A 230 2.33 1.69 4.00
N LEU A 231 1.95 1.50 2.76
CA LEU A 231 2.54 2.19 1.61
C LEU A 231 1.70 3.43 1.31
N ALA A 232 2.23 4.62 1.56
CA ALA A 232 1.57 5.89 1.26
C ALA A 232 1.70 6.19 -0.24
N VAL A 233 0.70 5.78 -1.01
CA VAL A 233 0.71 5.88 -2.47
C VAL A 233 0.02 7.17 -2.95
N GLY A 234 0.70 7.93 -3.80
CA GLY A 234 0.12 9.03 -4.56
C GLY A 234 -0.54 8.54 -5.86
N GLN A 235 -0.65 9.40 -6.87
CA GLN A 235 -1.14 8.97 -8.17
C GLN A 235 -0.14 8.02 -8.85
N VAL A 236 -0.65 6.95 -9.45
CA VAL A 236 0.14 6.01 -10.27
C VAL A 236 -0.67 5.73 -11.54
N GLN A 237 -0.03 5.89 -12.69
CA GLN A 237 -0.67 5.59 -13.97
C GLN A 237 -1.00 4.10 -14.04
N SER A 238 -2.28 3.82 -14.27
CA SER A 238 -2.81 2.47 -14.44
C SER A 238 -4.07 2.50 -15.30
N ASN A 239 -4.59 1.34 -15.68
CA ASN A 239 -5.85 1.28 -16.43
C ASN A 239 -7.04 1.85 -15.63
N SER A 240 -6.98 1.78 -14.29
CA SER A 240 -7.97 2.37 -13.38
C SER A 240 -7.81 3.88 -13.20
N LEU A 241 -6.61 4.41 -13.41
CA LEU A 241 -6.31 5.85 -13.32
C LEU A 241 -5.48 6.28 -14.54
N ARG A 242 -6.19 6.73 -15.58
CA ARG A 242 -5.62 7.14 -16.87
C ARG A 242 -5.10 8.57 -16.83
N VAL A 243 -4.03 8.78 -16.06
CA VAL A 243 -3.26 10.04 -16.04
C VAL A 243 -2.03 9.93 -16.92
N GLN A 244 -1.50 11.06 -17.39
CA GLN A 244 -0.23 11.07 -18.11
C GLN A 244 0.92 10.69 -17.18
N ALA A 245 1.83 9.84 -17.65
CA ALA A 245 3.03 9.48 -16.91
C ALA A 245 3.88 10.72 -16.63
N SER A 246 4.29 10.91 -15.38
CA SER A 246 5.12 12.03 -14.96
C SER A 246 6.02 11.62 -13.78
N LEU A 247 6.80 12.57 -13.25
CA LEU A 247 7.57 12.34 -12.03
C LEU A 247 6.66 12.08 -10.81
N SER A 248 5.51 12.76 -10.75
CA SER A 248 4.53 12.61 -9.67
C SER A 248 3.57 11.44 -9.88
N SER A 249 3.41 11.01 -11.13
CA SER A 249 2.48 9.95 -11.53
C SER A 249 3.23 8.90 -12.35
N PRO A 250 4.07 8.05 -11.72
CA PRO A 250 4.85 7.04 -12.43
C PRO A 250 3.94 5.98 -13.08
N THR A 251 4.47 5.30 -14.10
CA THR A 251 3.89 4.05 -14.62
C THR A 251 3.84 2.99 -13.52
N SER A 252 2.89 2.06 -13.59
CA SER A 252 2.79 0.93 -12.66
C SER A 252 4.09 0.11 -12.56
N GLU A 253 4.84 -0.05 -13.65
CA GLU A 253 6.11 -0.80 -13.71
C GLU A 253 7.24 -0.09 -12.94
N ARG A 254 7.46 1.20 -13.20
CA ARG A 254 8.44 2.00 -12.43
C ARG A 254 8.07 2.06 -10.95
N PHE A 255 6.78 2.19 -10.65
CA PHE A 255 6.30 2.20 -9.28
C PHE A 255 6.54 0.85 -8.60
N ALA A 256 6.28 -0.27 -9.27
CA ALA A 256 6.51 -1.62 -8.74
C ALA A 256 7.98 -1.88 -8.39
N LYS A 257 8.93 -1.42 -9.22
CA LYS A 257 10.37 -1.49 -8.89
C LYS A 257 10.69 -0.76 -7.59
N ALA A 258 10.12 0.45 -7.44
CA ALA A 258 10.30 1.22 -6.22
C ALA A 258 9.64 0.56 -5.00
N VAL A 259 8.46 -0.05 -5.16
CA VAL A 259 7.83 -0.86 -4.11
C VAL A 259 8.76 -1.99 -3.68
N VAL A 260 9.17 -2.86 -4.61
CA VAL A 260 10.00 -4.03 -4.29
C VAL A 260 11.36 -3.65 -3.69
N ALA A 261 11.94 -2.52 -4.10
CA ALA A 261 13.19 -2.03 -3.53
C ALA A 261 13.08 -1.57 -2.06
N HIS A 262 11.90 -1.14 -1.61
CA HIS A 262 11.69 -0.60 -0.27
C HIS A 262 10.86 -1.51 0.65
N LEU A 263 10.29 -2.61 0.15
CA LEU A 263 9.60 -3.59 1.01
C LEU A 263 10.54 -4.12 2.10
N GLY A 264 10.03 -4.14 3.33
CA GLY A 264 10.84 -4.53 4.49
C GLY A 264 11.85 -3.46 4.88
N CYS A 265 11.59 -2.18 4.60
CA CYS A 265 12.54 -1.11 4.90
C CYS A 265 12.77 -0.84 6.40
N GLY A 266 12.01 -1.53 7.24
CA GLY A 266 11.99 -1.34 8.69
C GLY A 266 11.02 -0.24 9.13
N TRP A 267 10.54 0.58 8.19
CA TRP A 267 9.57 1.63 8.46
C TRP A 267 8.17 1.08 8.33
N ARG A 268 7.33 1.35 9.33
CA ARG A 268 5.92 0.95 9.30
C ARG A 268 5.10 1.71 8.26
N ARG A 269 5.48 2.94 7.94
CA ARG A 269 4.76 3.80 7.00
C ARG A 269 5.73 4.65 6.20
N TYR A 270 5.63 4.59 4.88
CA TYR A 270 6.50 5.32 3.93
C TYR A 270 5.85 5.36 2.54
N ALA A 271 6.32 6.25 1.68
CA ALA A 271 5.93 6.29 0.27
C ALA A 271 7.02 5.62 -0.58
N PRO A 272 6.77 4.51 -1.28
CA PRO A 272 7.84 3.79 -2.01
C PRO A 272 8.48 4.61 -3.13
N TRP A 273 7.72 5.53 -3.71
CA TRP A 273 8.17 6.42 -4.77
C TRP A 273 8.63 7.75 -4.17
N MET A 274 9.91 8.08 -4.30
CA MET A 274 10.50 9.27 -3.66
C MET A 274 9.73 10.57 -3.93
N PRO A 275 9.27 10.88 -5.17
CA PRO A 275 8.44 12.07 -5.40
C PRO A 275 7.16 12.11 -4.56
N HIS A 276 6.52 10.96 -4.30
CA HIS A 276 5.36 10.89 -3.40
C HIS A 276 5.77 11.23 -1.97
N ALA A 277 6.94 10.77 -1.49
CA ALA A 277 7.45 11.12 -0.16
C ALA A 277 7.71 12.63 -0.01
N VAL A 278 8.28 13.27 -1.04
CA VAL A 278 8.51 14.72 -1.05
C VAL A 278 7.18 15.49 -1.01
N MET A 279 6.20 15.05 -1.80
CA MET A 279 4.85 15.65 -1.78
C MET A 279 4.18 15.52 -0.42
N GLN A 280 4.27 14.34 0.20
CA GLN A 280 3.73 14.11 1.53
C GLN A 280 4.42 15.01 2.57
N TRP A 281 5.74 15.13 2.50
CA TRP A 281 6.49 16.00 3.41
C TRP A 281 6.10 17.47 3.24
N ALA A 282 5.90 17.93 1.99
CA ALA A 282 5.42 19.28 1.70
C ALA A 282 4.01 19.51 2.28
N MET A 283 3.10 18.54 2.15
CA MET A 283 1.76 18.62 2.73
C MET A 283 1.79 18.69 4.26
N GLU A 284 2.68 17.97 4.93
CA GLU A 284 2.83 18.03 6.40
C GLU A 284 3.36 19.37 6.91
N PHE A 285 4.08 20.13 6.08
CA PHE A 285 4.52 21.49 6.41
C PHE A 285 3.42 22.52 6.20
N LEU A 286 2.50 22.27 5.27
CA LEU A 286 1.35 23.12 5.03
C LEU A 286 0.31 22.84 6.11
N GLY A 287 -0.19 23.89 6.77
CA GLY A 287 -1.30 23.72 7.72
C GLY A 287 -2.55 23.16 7.03
N GLU A 288 -3.42 22.48 7.79
CA GLU A 288 -4.63 21.79 7.27
C GLU A 288 -5.43 22.66 6.30
N LYS A 289 -5.70 23.91 6.67
CA LYS A 289 -6.44 24.87 5.81
C LYS A 289 -5.82 25.05 4.42
N ALA A 290 -4.49 25.10 4.33
CA ALA A 290 -3.81 25.28 3.05
C ALA A 290 -3.89 24.01 2.20
N VAL A 291 -3.75 22.84 2.82
CA VAL A 291 -3.91 21.54 2.17
C VAL A 291 -5.34 21.35 1.66
N ASP A 292 -6.34 21.70 2.47
CA ASP A 292 -7.76 21.62 2.11
C ASP A 292 -8.08 22.52 0.93
N MET A 293 -7.60 23.76 0.93
CA MET A 293 -7.77 24.69 -0.19
C MET A 293 -7.11 24.18 -1.47
N PHE A 294 -5.87 23.69 -1.38
CA PHE A 294 -5.14 23.16 -2.53
C PHE A 294 -5.82 21.92 -3.12
N THR A 295 -6.23 20.98 -2.27
CA THR A 295 -6.92 19.77 -2.71
C THR A 295 -8.31 20.09 -3.28
N ALA A 296 -9.05 21.03 -2.69
CA ALA A 296 -10.33 21.49 -3.24
C ALA A 296 -10.17 22.09 -4.64
N GLN A 297 -9.14 22.91 -4.85
CA GLN A 297 -8.83 23.47 -6.18
C GLN A 297 -8.48 22.38 -7.19
N ALA A 298 -7.62 21.43 -6.81
CA ALA A 298 -7.24 20.31 -7.67
C ALA A 298 -8.44 19.44 -8.05
N ILE A 299 -9.34 19.16 -7.10
CA ILE A 299 -10.58 18.41 -7.36
C ILE A 299 -11.52 19.19 -8.28
N GLY A 300 -11.65 20.51 -8.09
CA GLY A 300 -12.42 21.38 -8.97
C GLY A 300 -11.97 21.28 -10.43
N GLN A 301 -10.65 21.37 -10.67
CA GLN A 301 -10.07 21.21 -12.01
C GLN A 301 -10.36 19.82 -12.60
N MET A 302 -10.25 18.75 -11.80
CA MET A 302 -10.56 17.40 -12.26
C MET A 302 -12.04 17.22 -12.65
N LEU A 303 -12.96 17.92 -11.96
CA LEU A 303 -14.38 17.92 -12.31
C LEU A 303 -14.62 18.64 -13.64
N GLU A 304 -14.06 19.83 -13.81
CA GLU A 304 -14.17 20.62 -15.06
C GLU A 304 -13.60 19.85 -16.27
N GLU A 305 -12.49 19.15 -16.10
CA GLU A 305 -11.90 18.33 -17.17
C GLU A 305 -12.76 17.13 -17.56
N ARG A 306 -13.54 16.56 -16.62
CA ARG A 306 -14.48 15.48 -16.91
C ARG A 306 -15.73 16.00 -17.62
N GLU A 307 -16.27 17.13 -17.18
CA GLU A 307 -17.42 17.76 -17.84
C GLU A 307 -17.13 18.14 -19.29
N LYS A 308 -15.88 18.48 -19.63
CA LYS A 308 -15.47 18.76 -21.03
C LYS A 308 -15.35 17.51 -21.91
N LYS A 309 -15.36 16.31 -21.33
CA LYS A 309 -15.19 15.03 -22.03
C LYS A 309 -16.50 14.25 -22.19
N ASP A 310 -17.54 14.64 -21.46
CA ASP A 310 -18.91 14.12 -21.55
C ASP A 310 -19.74 14.99 -22.53
#